data_AF-R9IR52-F1
#
_entry.id   AF-R9IR52-F1
#
_cell.length_a   1.000
_cell.length_b   1.000
_cell.length_c   1.000
_cell.angle_alpha   90.00
_cell.angle_beta   90.00
_cell.angle_gamma   90.00
#
_symmetry.space_group_name_H-M   'P 1'
#
loop_
_entity.id
_entity.type
_entity.pdbx_description
1 polymer ?
#
loop_
_entity_poly.entity_id
_entity_poly.type
_entity_poly.pdbx_seq_one_letter_code
_entity_poly.pdbx_strand_id
1 'polypeptide(L)'
;MEQFVITIGREYGSGGLDIGRMLSEKLNVKCYDKELLSMAAKESGLCQEIFENHDEKPTSSFLYSLVMDTYSVSGYTSAPFLDMPLNHKVFLAQFETIKNLAKKESCIIVGRCADYALSEHPNCINVFIHADMEFRINHIMETYDLSKDKAVDMIHKTDKKRASYYNYYSSKKWGDSRSYHLTLDSSQLGLQGCGEMILNYMDILKRNQISHR
;
A
#
# COMPACT_ATOMS: atom_id res chain seq x y z
N MET A 1 -13.74 -20.83 6.13
CA MET A 1 -12.50 -20.14 6.54
C MET A 1 -12.91 -18.72 6.88
N GLU A 2 -12.47 -18.17 8.02
CA GLU A 2 -12.65 -16.74 8.25
C GLU A 2 -11.91 -15.95 7.16
N GLN A 3 -12.45 -14.81 6.76
CA GLN A 3 -11.84 -13.97 5.73
C GLN A 3 -10.45 -13.52 6.20
N PHE A 4 -9.46 -13.60 5.31
CA PHE A 4 -8.09 -13.16 5.59
C PHE A 4 -7.68 -12.06 4.61
N VAL A 5 -6.77 -11.19 5.05
CA VAL A 5 -6.16 -10.18 4.20
C VAL A 5 -4.66 -10.21 4.36
N ILE A 6 -3.93 -10.14 3.24
CA ILE A 6 -2.47 -9.99 3.24
C ILE A 6 -2.16 -8.60 2.71
N THR A 7 -1.51 -7.76 3.49
CA THR A 7 -1.01 -6.46 3.04
C THR A 7 0.48 -6.55 2.74
N ILE A 8 0.91 -5.93 1.64
CA ILE A 8 2.30 -5.96 1.18
C ILE A 8 2.81 -4.53 1.03
N GLY A 9 3.56 -4.06 2.02
CA GLY A 9 4.49 -2.95 1.89
C GLY A 9 5.74 -3.39 1.13
N ARG A 10 6.35 -2.48 0.37
CA ARG A 10 7.48 -2.86 -0.51
C ARG A 10 8.34 -1.68 -0.91
N GLU A 11 9.64 -1.92 -0.96
CA GLU A 11 10.57 -1.07 -1.69
C GLU A 11 10.35 -1.19 -3.20
N TYR A 12 10.65 -0.13 -3.95
CA TYR A 12 10.53 -0.14 -5.39
C TYR A 12 11.60 -1.03 -6.02
N GLY A 13 11.20 -1.90 -6.96
CA GLY A 13 12.09 -2.90 -7.56
C GLY A 13 12.29 -4.18 -6.74
N SER A 14 11.72 -4.30 -5.54
CA SER A 14 11.86 -5.51 -4.70
C SER A 14 11.02 -6.72 -5.14
N GLY A 15 10.20 -6.61 -6.19
CA GLY A 15 9.30 -7.69 -6.59
C GLY A 15 8.11 -7.94 -5.67
N GLY A 16 7.83 -7.03 -4.73
CA GLY A 16 6.67 -7.16 -3.84
C GLY A 16 5.31 -7.26 -4.56
N LEU A 17 5.15 -6.60 -5.72
CA LEU A 17 3.93 -6.73 -6.53
C LEU A 17 3.82 -8.12 -7.17
N ASP A 18 4.93 -8.65 -7.67
CA ASP A 18 4.99 -9.95 -8.33
C ASP A 18 4.75 -11.08 -7.33
N ILE A 19 5.30 -10.95 -6.12
CA ILE A 19 4.99 -11.84 -4.99
C ILE A 19 3.48 -11.80 -4.68
N GLY A 20 2.89 -10.60 -4.64
CA GLY A 20 1.45 -10.45 -4.41
C GLY A 20 0.60 -11.14 -5.47
N ARG A 21 0.95 -10.98 -6.75
CA ARG A 21 0.27 -11.65 -7.87
C ARG A 21 0.41 -13.16 -7.80
N MET A 22 1.63 -13.66 -7.58
CA MET A 22 1.89 -15.09 -7.42
C MET A 22 1.08 -15.69 -6.26
N LEU A 23 1.03 -15.02 -5.11
CA LEU A 23 0.24 -15.48 -3.96
C LEU A 23 -1.26 -15.48 -4.28
N SER A 24 -1.73 -14.51 -5.06
CA SER A 24 -3.14 -14.40 -5.45
C SER A 24 -3.61 -15.59 -6.28
N GLU A 25 -2.77 -16.05 -7.21
CA GLU A 25 -3.00 -17.27 -8.00
C GLU A 25 -2.99 -18.51 -7.11
N LYS A 26 -1.97 -18.65 -6.25
CA LYS A 26 -1.84 -19.82 -5.36
C LYS A 26 -3.00 -19.95 -4.37
N LEU A 27 -3.51 -18.82 -3.86
CA LEU A 27 -4.59 -18.78 -2.87
C LEU A 27 -5.99 -18.64 -3.50
N ASN A 28 -6.06 -18.46 -4.82
CA ASN A 28 -7.29 -18.16 -5.56
C ASN A 28 -8.07 -16.97 -4.96
N VAL A 29 -7.37 -15.87 -4.72
CA VAL A 29 -7.91 -14.60 -4.23
C VAL A 29 -7.46 -13.47 -5.14
N LYS A 30 -8.08 -12.29 -5.04
CA LYS A 30 -7.68 -11.13 -5.84
C LYS A 30 -6.47 -10.41 -5.23
N CYS A 31 -5.58 -9.92 -6.10
CA CYS A 31 -4.50 -9.00 -5.74
C CYS A 31 -4.85 -7.58 -6.18
N TYR A 32 -4.95 -6.69 -5.21
CA TYR A 32 -5.31 -5.30 -5.40
C TYR A 32 -4.08 -4.39 -5.30
N ASP A 33 -3.86 -3.58 -6.33
CA ASP A 33 -2.87 -2.50 -6.35
C ASP A 33 -3.56 -1.20 -6.81
N LYS A 34 -3.31 -0.75 -8.05
CA LYS A 34 -3.89 0.48 -8.60
C LYS A 34 -5.41 0.43 -8.74
N GLU A 35 -5.99 -0.76 -8.89
CA GLU A 35 -7.43 -0.96 -9.06
C GLU A 35 -8.25 -0.47 -7.85
N LEU A 36 -7.65 -0.41 -6.65
CA LEU A 36 -8.30 0.16 -5.47
C LEU A 36 -8.60 1.65 -5.63
N LEU A 37 -7.78 2.38 -6.39
CA LEU A 37 -7.99 3.80 -6.63
C LEU A 37 -9.24 4.03 -7.48
N SER A 38 -9.39 3.22 -8.53
CA SER A 38 -10.57 3.27 -9.40
C SER A 38 -11.83 2.85 -8.64
N MET A 39 -11.73 1.84 -7.76
CA MET A 39 -12.84 1.45 -6.89
C MET A 39 -13.21 2.56 -5.90
N ALA A 40 -12.22 3.14 -5.20
CA ALA A 40 -12.44 4.23 -4.26
C ALA A 40 -13.00 5.48 -4.94
N ALA A 41 -12.55 5.80 -6.15
CA ALA A 41 -13.11 6.88 -6.96
C ALA A 41 -14.60 6.65 -7.27
N LYS A 42 -14.95 5.43 -7.70
CA LYS A 42 -16.32 5.05 -8.01
C LYS A 42 -17.23 5.06 -6.78
N GLU A 43 -16.73 4.62 -5.63
CA GLU A 43 -17.51 4.57 -4.38
C GLU A 43 -17.65 5.95 -3.71
N SER A 44 -16.64 6.82 -3.81
CA SER A 44 -16.65 8.16 -3.19
C SER A 44 -17.31 9.24 -4.05
N GLY A 45 -17.57 8.97 -5.33
CA GLY A 45 -18.09 9.96 -6.28
C GLY A 45 -17.07 11.03 -6.69
N LEU A 46 -15.80 10.88 -6.30
CA LEU A 46 -14.71 11.77 -6.67
C LEU A 46 -14.08 11.31 -8.01
N CYS A 47 -13.69 12.25 -8.87
CA CYS A 47 -13.10 11.93 -10.18
C CYS A 47 -11.82 11.09 -10.04
N GLN A 48 -11.68 10.07 -10.90
CA GLN A 48 -10.52 9.14 -10.91
C GLN A 48 -9.17 9.87 -11.05
N GLU A 49 -9.11 10.93 -11.86
CA GLU A 49 -7.91 11.77 -12.04
C GLU A 49 -7.40 12.37 -10.72
N ILE A 50 -8.29 12.62 -9.75
CA ILE A 50 -7.90 13.15 -8.43
C ILE A 50 -7.13 12.08 -7.65
N PHE A 51 -7.54 10.80 -7.74
CA PHE A 51 -6.84 9.71 -7.07
C PHE A 51 -5.49 9.41 -7.72
N GLU A 52 -5.43 9.42 -9.05
CA GLU A 52 -4.19 9.15 -9.80
C GLU A 52 -3.13 10.24 -9.56
N ASN A 53 -3.54 11.50 -9.47
CA ASN A 53 -2.61 12.60 -9.22
C ASN A 53 -2.05 12.62 -7.79
N HIS A 54 -2.81 12.10 -6.82
CA HIS A 54 -2.45 12.07 -5.39
C HIS A 54 -1.98 10.70 -4.87
N ASP A 55 -1.84 9.72 -5.77
CA ASP A 55 -1.28 8.40 -5.50
C ASP A 55 0.13 8.51 -4.87
N GLU A 56 0.29 7.99 -3.63
CA GLU A 56 1.58 7.82 -2.91
C GLU A 56 2.44 9.10 -2.81
N LYS A 57 1.83 10.29 -2.95
CA LYS A 57 2.52 11.58 -2.81
C LYS A 57 2.11 12.26 -1.51
N PRO A 58 3.05 12.58 -0.61
CA PRO A 58 2.83 13.62 0.39
C PRO A 58 2.80 14.97 -0.31
N THR A 59 2.08 15.92 0.25
CA THR A 59 2.10 17.31 -0.22
C THR A 59 3.53 17.85 -0.19
N SER A 60 4.11 18.10 -1.37
CA SER A 60 5.20 19.05 -1.45
C SER A 60 4.62 20.45 -1.29
N SER A 61 5.11 21.15 -0.27
CA SER A 61 5.13 22.61 -0.15
C SER A 61 3.97 23.25 0.58
N PHE A 62 4.33 23.92 1.68
CA PHE A 62 3.67 25.07 2.34
C PHE A 62 3.02 26.09 1.37
N LEU A 63 3.45 26.14 0.12
CA LEU A 63 2.85 26.98 -0.92
C LEU A 63 1.48 26.48 -1.41
N TYR A 64 1.22 25.16 -1.37
CA TYR A 64 -0.07 24.62 -1.81
C TYR A 64 -1.20 24.95 -0.82
N SER A 65 -0.90 25.07 0.48
CA SER A 65 -1.88 25.52 1.48
C SER A 65 -2.29 26.98 1.28
N LEU A 66 -1.35 27.86 0.86
CA LEU A 66 -1.64 29.26 0.57
C LEU A 66 -2.54 29.45 -0.66
N VAL A 67 -2.35 28.63 -1.70
CA VAL A 67 -3.16 28.73 -2.94
C VAL A 67 -4.60 28.26 -2.68
N MET A 68 -4.81 27.22 -1.88
CA MET A 68 -6.15 26.74 -1.55
C MET A 68 -6.90 27.67 -0.57
N ASP A 69 -6.19 28.33 0.36
CA ASP A 69 -6.77 29.37 1.22
C ASP A 69 -7.35 30.56 0.45
N THR A 70 -6.90 30.78 -0.79
CA THR A 70 -7.40 31.88 -1.63
C THR A 70 -8.73 31.54 -2.31
N TYR A 71 -9.02 30.25 -2.54
CA TYR A 71 -10.28 29.80 -3.16
C TYR A 71 -11.42 29.61 -2.15
N SER A 72 -11.13 29.49 -0.86
CA SER A 72 -12.11 29.30 0.22
C SER A 72 -12.75 30.59 0.76
N VAL A 73 -12.38 31.77 0.24
CA VAL A 73 -12.89 33.09 0.71
C VAL A 73 -14.32 33.40 0.23
N SER A 74 -15.02 32.48 -0.45
CA SER A 74 -16.39 32.72 -0.94
C SER A 74 -17.41 31.67 -0.49
N GLY A 75 -17.80 31.78 0.78
CA GLY A 75 -19.21 31.62 1.20
C GLY A 75 -19.69 30.22 1.63
N TYR A 76 -19.99 30.12 2.93
CA TYR A 76 -21.09 29.36 3.55
C TYR A 76 -21.47 27.99 2.94
N THR A 77 -20.95 26.90 3.52
CA THR A 77 -21.73 25.65 3.67
C THR A 77 -21.31 24.89 4.94
N SER A 78 -22.29 24.59 5.79
CA SER A 78 -22.16 23.76 6.99
C SER A 78 -22.09 22.28 6.60
N ALA A 79 -20.88 21.75 6.43
CA ALA A 79 -20.61 20.31 6.45
C ALA A 79 -19.17 20.09 6.98
N PRO A 80 -18.95 19.22 8.00
CA PRO A 80 -17.60 18.93 8.52
C PRO A 80 -16.63 18.36 7.47
N PHE A 81 -17.15 18.02 6.29
CA PHE A 81 -16.43 17.47 5.15
C PHE A 81 -15.87 18.53 4.20
N LEU A 82 -16.24 19.82 4.28
CA LEU A 82 -15.76 20.80 3.30
C LEU A 82 -14.32 21.27 3.57
N ASP A 83 -13.95 21.49 4.84
CA ASP A 83 -12.67 22.11 5.25
C ASP A 83 -11.45 21.18 5.24
N MET A 84 -11.64 19.90 4.91
CA MET A 84 -10.53 18.96 4.86
C MET A 84 -9.74 19.10 3.54
N PRO A 85 -8.39 19.13 3.57
CA PRO A 85 -7.59 19.09 2.34
C PRO A 85 -7.97 17.89 1.47
N LEU A 86 -8.05 18.09 0.15
CA LEU A 86 -8.49 17.07 -0.81
C LEU A 86 -7.76 15.72 -0.63
N ASN A 87 -6.47 15.76 -0.30
CA ASN A 87 -5.64 14.57 -0.11
C ASN A 87 -6.09 13.72 1.08
N HIS A 88 -6.56 14.37 2.14
CA HIS A 88 -7.05 13.67 3.31
C HIS A 88 -8.43 13.07 3.01
N LYS A 89 -9.28 13.73 2.21
CA LYS A 89 -10.52 13.11 1.69
C LYS A 89 -10.22 11.87 0.83
N VAL A 90 -9.24 11.98 -0.06
CA VAL A 90 -8.77 10.86 -0.91
C VAL A 90 -8.24 9.70 -0.05
N PHE A 91 -7.44 10.00 0.96
CA PHE A 91 -6.94 9.00 1.91
C PHE A 91 -8.07 8.29 2.65
N LEU A 92 -9.02 9.04 3.22
CA LEU A 92 -10.16 8.45 3.93
C LEU A 92 -11.03 7.60 3.01
N ALA A 93 -11.28 8.03 1.78
CA ALA A 93 -12.00 7.24 0.80
C ALA A 93 -11.29 5.91 0.50
N GLN A 94 -9.97 5.93 0.26
CA GLN A 94 -9.17 4.72 0.07
C GLN A 94 -9.22 3.81 1.30
N PHE A 95 -9.11 4.39 2.49
CA PHE A 95 -9.12 3.69 3.77
C PHE A 95 -10.44 2.94 3.99
N GLU A 96 -11.57 3.61 3.75
CA GLU A 96 -12.90 3.00 3.84
C GLU A 96 -13.13 1.93 2.77
N THR A 97 -12.70 2.16 1.52
CA THR A 97 -12.76 1.13 0.48
C THR A 97 -11.96 -0.11 0.85
N ILE A 98 -10.74 0.05 1.38
CA ILE A 98 -9.90 -1.07 1.85
C ILE A 98 -10.59 -1.83 2.98
N LYS A 99 -11.14 -1.14 3.99
CA LYS A 99 -11.88 -1.76 5.09
C LYS A 99 -13.12 -2.51 4.62
N ASN A 100 -13.87 -1.94 3.69
CA ASN A 100 -15.07 -2.56 3.13
C ASN A 100 -14.73 -3.78 2.29
N LEU A 101 -13.64 -3.75 1.54
CA LEU A 101 -13.16 -4.88 0.75
C LEU A 101 -12.75 -6.05 1.65
N ALA A 102 -11.96 -5.77 2.70
CA ALA A 102 -11.51 -6.75 3.68
C ALA A 102 -12.66 -7.48 4.38
N LYS A 103 -13.80 -6.81 4.59
CA LYS A 103 -15.03 -7.40 5.16
C LYS A 103 -15.82 -8.28 4.17
N LYS A 104 -15.60 -8.11 2.86
CA LYS A 104 -16.40 -8.78 1.82
C LYS A 104 -15.71 -10.04 1.30
N GLU A 105 -14.40 -9.99 1.07
CA GLU A 105 -13.67 -11.09 0.48
C GLU A 105 -12.22 -11.19 1.01
N SER A 106 -11.66 -12.39 0.94
CA SER A 106 -10.23 -12.57 1.20
C SER A 106 -9.43 -12.02 0.03
N CYS A 107 -8.37 -11.28 0.32
CA CYS A 107 -7.62 -10.57 -0.72
C CYS A 107 -6.18 -10.25 -0.31
N ILE A 108 -5.40 -9.87 -1.31
CA ILE A 108 -4.05 -9.33 -1.15
C ILE A 108 -4.07 -7.87 -1.55
N ILE A 109 -3.48 -6.99 -0.74
CA ILE A 109 -3.44 -5.56 -0.99
C ILE A 109 -1.99 -5.07 -0.98
N VAL A 110 -1.56 -4.43 -2.06
CA VAL A 110 -0.18 -3.96 -2.23
C VAL A 110 -0.11 -2.44 -2.02
N GLY A 111 0.60 -2.00 -0.98
CA GLY A 111 0.82 -0.58 -0.68
C GLY A 111 -0.31 0.14 0.05
N ARG A 112 -0.47 1.44 -0.24
CA ARG A 112 -1.59 2.31 0.22
C ARG A 112 -1.79 2.45 1.73
N CYS A 113 -0.77 2.18 2.54
CA CYS A 113 -0.92 2.10 4.00
C CYS A 113 -2.02 1.11 4.43
N ALA A 114 -2.27 0.05 3.64
CA ALA A 114 -3.32 -0.91 3.92
C ALA A 114 -3.12 -1.62 5.26
N ASP A 115 -1.87 -1.83 5.67
CA ASP A 115 -1.50 -2.36 6.98
C ASP A 115 -1.95 -1.48 8.14
N TYR A 116 -1.93 -0.15 7.96
CA TYR A 116 -2.46 0.80 8.93
C TYR A 116 -3.99 0.81 8.89
N ALA A 117 -4.57 0.76 7.69
CA ALA A 117 -6.02 0.73 7.49
C ALA A 117 -6.71 -0.50 8.08
N LEU A 118 -6.01 -1.63 8.04
CA LEU A 118 -6.50 -2.92 8.53
C LEU A 118 -5.87 -3.31 9.87
N SER A 119 -5.37 -2.35 10.63
CA SER A 119 -4.75 -2.59 11.94
C SER A 119 -5.67 -3.26 12.96
N GLU A 120 -6.98 -3.03 12.84
CA GLU A 120 -8.01 -3.67 13.69
C GLU A 120 -8.60 -4.95 13.09
N HIS A 121 -8.18 -5.34 11.87
CA HIS A 121 -8.72 -6.53 11.22
C HIS A 121 -8.03 -7.79 11.77
N PRO A 122 -8.77 -8.71 12.42
CA PRO A 122 -8.19 -9.80 13.23
C PRO A 122 -7.38 -10.80 12.40
N ASN A 123 -7.72 -10.97 11.12
CA ASN A 123 -7.06 -11.91 10.21
C ASN A 123 -6.25 -11.17 9.13
N CYS A 124 -5.52 -10.12 9.54
CA CYS A 124 -4.65 -9.35 8.65
C CYS A 124 -3.18 -9.69 8.84
N ILE A 125 -2.50 -10.08 7.78
CA ILE A 125 -1.06 -10.35 7.76
C ILE A 125 -0.36 -9.18 7.06
N ASN A 126 0.47 -8.44 7.80
CA ASN A 126 1.21 -7.30 7.27
C ASN A 126 2.64 -7.70 6.93
N VAL A 127 3.01 -7.62 5.65
CA VAL A 127 4.32 -8.02 5.13
C VAL A 127 5.03 -6.81 4.53
N PHE A 128 6.34 -6.73 4.70
CA PHE A 128 7.20 -5.80 3.99
C PHE A 128 8.26 -6.54 3.17
N ILE A 129 8.37 -6.22 1.88
CA ILE A 129 9.37 -6.79 0.98
C ILE A 129 10.45 -5.75 0.69
N HIS A 130 11.70 -6.13 0.93
CA HIS A 130 12.88 -5.34 0.58
C HIS A 130 13.85 -6.17 -0.26
N ALA A 131 14.87 -5.53 -0.81
CA ALA A 131 15.95 -6.19 -1.53
C ALA A 131 17.21 -5.31 -1.52
N ASP A 132 18.37 -5.92 -1.76
CA ASP A 132 19.56 -5.13 -2.04
C ASP A 132 19.39 -4.24 -3.29
N MET A 133 20.20 -3.18 -3.37
CA MET A 133 20.08 -2.19 -4.43
C MET A 133 20.32 -2.78 -5.82
N GLU A 134 21.26 -3.72 -5.96
CA GLU A 134 21.60 -4.30 -7.28
C GLU A 134 20.45 -5.14 -7.84
N PHE A 135 19.83 -5.96 -7.00
CA PHE A 135 18.64 -6.72 -7.34
C PHE A 135 17.53 -5.79 -7.81
N ARG A 136 17.23 -4.73 -7.05
CA ARG A 136 16.17 -3.78 -7.40
C ARG A 136 16.45 -3.05 -8.71
N ILE A 137 17.70 -2.65 -8.94
CA ILE A 137 18.12 -2.00 -10.20
C ILE A 137 17.88 -2.94 -11.37
N ASN A 138 18.40 -4.17 -11.30
CA ASN A 138 18.30 -5.14 -12.39
C ASN A 138 16.83 -5.45 -12.69
N HIS A 139 16.03 -5.67 -11.66
CA HIS A 139 14.61 -5.95 -11.81
C HIS A 139 13.86 -4.78 -12.48
N ILE A 140 14.13 -3.53 -12.11
CA ILE A 140 13.54 -2.35 -12.76
C ILE A 140 14.03 -2.19 -14.20
N MET A 141 15.30 -2.42 -14.46
CA MET A 141 15.86 -2.37 -15.81
C MET A 141 15.20 -3.39 -16.73
N GLU A 142 15.05 -4.64 -16.27
CA GLU A 142 14.38 -5.72 -17.01
C GLU A 142 12.88 -5.43 -17.23
N THR A 143 12.21 -4.89 -16.21
CA THR A 143 10.76 -4.65 -16.26
C THR A 143 10.39 -3.52 -17.22
N TYR A 144 11.20 -2.46 -17.28
CA TYR A 144 10.86 -1.22 -17.97
C TYR A 144 11.78 -0.87 -19.15
N ASP A 145 12.76 -1.72 -19.48
CA ASP A 145 13.79 -1.48 -20.49
C ASP A 145 14.46 -0.11 -20.32
N LEU A 146 15.03 0.10 -19.13
CA LEU A 146 15.65 1.37 -18.72
C LEU A 146 17.14 1.24 -18.49
N SER A 147 17.86 2.36 -18.60
CA SER A 147 19.25 2.44 -18.17
C SER A 147 19.37 2.35 -16.65
N LYS A 148 20.53 1.88 -16.18
CA LYS A 148 20.88 1.80 -14.75
C LYS A 148 20.62 3.11 -14.01
N ASP A 149 21.08 4.24 -14.56
CA ASP A 149 20.93 5.54 -13.91
C ASP A 149 19.45 5.93 -13.75
N LYS A 150 18.63 5.69 -14.77
CA LYS A 150 17.17 5.95 -14.70
C LYS A 150 16.49 5.03 -13.67
N ALA A 151 16.91 3.77 -13.59
CA ALA A 151 16.38 2.81 -12.62
C ALA A 151 16.69 3.26 -11.17
N VAL A 152 17.94 3.62 -10.89
CA VAL A 152 18.38 4.15 -9.57
C VAL A 152 17.56 5.38 -9.18
N ASP A 153 17.42 6.33 -10.11
CA ASP A 153 16.65 7.54 -9.90
C ASP A 153 15.18 7.25 -9.57
N MET A 154 14.58 6.31 -10.29
CA MET A 154 13.18 5.92 -10.10
C MET A 154 12.97 5.24 -8.74
N ILE A 155 13.90 4.38 -8.35
CA ILE A 155 13.89 3.70 -7.05
C ILE A 155 13.93 4.73 -5.92
N HIS A 156 14.92 5.63 -5.91
CA HIS A 156 15.04 6.65 -4.86
C HIS A 156 13.81 7.58 -4.80
N LYS A 157 13.32 8.03 -5.96
CA LYS A 157 12.14 8.92 -6.02
C LYS A 157 10.88 8.21 -5.50
N THR A 158 10.69 6.94 -5.83
CA THR A 158 9.49 6.18 -5.45
C THR A 158 9.53 5.77 -3.99
N ASP A 159 10.66 5.27 -3.48
CA ASP A 159 10.82 4.91 -2.07
C ASP A 159 10.64 6.14 -1.17
N LYS A 160 11.21 7.29 -1.54
CA LYS A 160 11.02 8.55 -0.80
C LYS A 160 9.55 8.97 -0.75
N LYS A 161 8.83 8.85 -1.87
CA LYS A 161 7.38 9.15 -1.95
C LYS A 161 6.57 8.23 -1.03
N ARG A 162 6.79 6.92 -1.13
CA ARG A 162 6.15 5.89 -0.28
C ARG A 162 6.41 6.11 1.20
N ALA A 163 7.66 6.32 1.57
CA ALA A 163 8.07 6.56 2.95
C ALA A 163 7.39 7.82 3.52
N SER A 164 7.44 8.93 2.78
CA SER A 164 6.84 10.17 3.24
C SER A 164 5.30 10.10 3.32
N TYR A 165 4.64 9.39 2.39
CA TYR A 165 3.18 9.19 2.44
C TYR A 165 2.81 8.33 3.66
N TYR A 166 3.51 7.22 3.87
CA TYR A 166 3.26 6.31 4.98
C TYR A 166 3.50 6.96 6.35
N ASN A 167 4.61 7.68 6.50
CA ASN A 167 4.95 8.37 7.75
C ASN A 167 4.03 9.57 8.04
N TYR A 168 3.37 10.13 7.02
CA TYR A 168 2.42 11.22 7.21
C TYR A 168 1.07 10.72 7.73
N TYR A 169 0.58 9.59 7.18
CA TYR A 169 -0.75 9.06 7.49
C TYR A 169 -0.79 7.99 8.58
N SER A 170 0.37 7.46 8.98
CA SER A 170 0.46 6.46 10.06
C SER A 170 1.36 6.95 11.19
N SER A 171 1.13 6.42 12.39
CA SER A 171 2.04 6.58 13.53
C SER A 171 3.25 5.63 13.48
N LYS A 172 3.37 4.85 12.40
CA LYS A 172 4.43 3.86 12.17
C LYS A 172 5.52 4.43 11.28
N LYS A 173 6.62 3.69 11.12
CA LYS A 173 7.74 4.07 10.24
C LYS A 173 7.85 3.09 9.08
N TRP A 174 7.80 3.63 7.86
CA TRP A 174 7.92 2.82 6.64
C TRP A 174 9.24 2.04 6.61
N GLY A 175 9.14 0.74 6.33
CA GLY A 175 10.28 -0.18 6.33
C GLY A 175 10.85 -0.55 7.71
N ASP A 176 10.29 -0.04 8.81
CA ASP A 176 10.70 -0.47 10.15
C ASP A 176 10.09 -1.84 10.47
N SER A 177 10.93 -2.80 10.86
CA SER A 177 10.50 -4.18 11.16
C SER A 177 9.34 -4.27 12.15
N ARG A 178 9.23 -3.34 13.11
CA ARG A 178 8.15 -3.32 14.12
C ARG A 178 6.80 -2.89 13.55
N SER A 179 6.78 -2.33 12.33
CA SER A 179 5.56 -1.89 11.67
C SER A 179 4.80 -3.05 10.99
N TYR A 180 5.48 -4.18 10.78
CA TYR A 180 5.01 -5.33 10.01
C TYR A 180 5.13 -6.63 10.82
N HIS A 181 4.41 -7.66 10.39
CA HIS A 181 4.54 -9.00 10.98
C HIS A 181 5.71 -9.78 10.37
N LEU A 182 5.99 -9.56 9.08
CA LEU A 182 7.12 -10.15 8.36
C LEU A 182 7.85 -9.09 7.56
N THR A 183 9.17 -9.10 7.61
CA THR A 183 10.04 -8.35 6.70
C THR A 183 10.94 -9.35 5.98
N LEU A 184 10.84 -9.42 4.65
CA LEU A 184 11.51 -10.44 3.84
C LEU A 184 12.43 -9.81 2.82
N ASP A 185 13.63 -10.38 2.70
CA ASP A 185 14.63 -10.01 1.70
C ASP A 185 14.47 -10.85 0.43
N SER A 186 13.94 -10.21 -0.61
CA SER A 186 13.72 -10.83 -1.91
C SER A 186 15.00 -11.07 -2.71
N SER A 187 16.10 -10.37 -2.42
CA SER A 187 17.37 -10.65 -3.11
C SER A 187 18.05 -11.91 -2.59
N GLN A 188 17.72 -12.34 -1.38
CA GLN A 188 18.18 -13.60 -0.80
C GLN A 188 17.23 -14.76 -1.07
N LEU A 189 15.92 -14.55 -0.86
CA LEU A 189 14.92 -15.61 -0.93
C LEU A 189 14.36 -15.83 -2.35
N GLY A 190 14.50 -14.84 -3.23
CA GLY A 190 13.76 -14.77 -4.49
C GLY A 190 12.25 -14.62 -4.27
N LEU A 191 11.52 -14.39 -5.37
CA LEU A 191 10.07 -14.17 -5.31
C LEU A 191 9.32 -15.39 -4.76
N GLN A 192 9.74 -16.59 -5.19
CA GLN A 192 9.13 -17.85 -4.75
C GLN A 192 9.34 -18.10 -3.25
N GLY A 193 10.58 -17.94 -2.75
CA GLY A 193 10.89 -18.14 -1.34
C GLY A 193 10.17 -17.13 -0.44
N CYS A 194 10.05 -15.87 -0.86
CA CYS A 194 9.23 -14.90 -0.13
C CYS A 194 7.75 -15.36 -0.04
N GLY A 195 7.17 -15.83 -1.15
CA GLY A 195 5.80 -16.34 -1.13
C GLY A 195 5.62 -17.56 -0.22
N GLU A 196 6.56 -18.50 -0.23
CA GLU A 196 6.54 -19.66 0.66
C GLU A 196 6.59 -19.26 2.13
N MET A 197 7.44 -18.31 2.49
CA MET A 197 7.52 -17.80 3.86
C MET A 197 6.20 -17.17 4.32
N ILE A 198 5.53 -16.41 3.45
CA ILE A 198 4.23 -15.79 3.75
C ILE A 198 3.15 -16.86 3.95
N LEU A 199 3.11 -17.88 3.09
CA LEU A 199 2.16 -19.00 3.21
C LEU A 199 2.40 -19.80 4.49
N ASN A 200 3.66 -20.13 4.79
CA ASN A 200 4.04 -20.83 6.01
C ASN A 200 3.62 -20.07 7.26
N TYR A 201 3.85 -18.74 7.28
CA TYR A 201 3.40 -17.89 8.37
C TYR A 201 1.87 -17.92 8.55
N MET A 202 1.12 -17.80 7.45
CA MET A 202 -0.34 -17.91 7.45
C MET A 202 -0.80 -19.25 8.04
N ASP A 203 -0.15 -20.35 7.67
CA ASP A 203 -0.51 -21.69 8.16
C ASP A 203 -0.15 -21.91 9.63
N ILE A 204 0.92 -21.26 10.14
CA ILE A 204 1.22 -21.24 11.58
C ILE A 204 0.12 -20.50 12.34
N LEU A 205 -0.32 -19.33 11.87
CA LEU A 205 -1.38 -18.57 12.52
C LEU A 205 -2.70 -19.35 12.57
N LYS A 206 -3.08 -20.00 11.47
CA LYS A 206 -4.29 -20.85 11.41
C LYS A 206 -4.23 -21.99 12.44
N ARG A 207 -3.07 -22.66 12.58
CA ARG A 207 -2.88 -23.72 13.57
C ARG A 207 -3.04 -23.19 15.00
N ASN A 208 -2.43 -22.06 15.32
CA ASN A 208 -2.51 -21.47 16.65
C ASN A 208 -3.93 -21.02 17.00
N GLN A 209 -4.69 -20.48 16.04
CA GLN A 209 -6.10 -20.12 16.26
C GLN A 209 -6.98 -21.35 16.58
N ILE A 210 -6.68 -22.51 16.00
CA ILE A 210 -7.39 -23.77 16.29
C ILE A 210 -7.02 -24.31 17.68
N SER A 211 -5.75 -24.19 18.10
CA SER A 211 -5.29 -24.68 19.41
C SER A 211 -5.79 -23.86 20.61
N HIS A 212 -6.32 -22.66 20.38
CA HIS A 212 -6.87 -21.77 21.42
C HIS A 212 -8.41 -21.72 21.45
N ARG A 213 -9.10 -22.55 20.65
CA ARG A 213 -10.55 -22.78 20.71
C ARG A 213 -10.84 -24.12 21.34
#